data_AF-A0A972GIM9-F1
#
_entry.id   AF-A0A972GIM9-F1
#
_cell.length_a   1.000
_cell.length_b   1.000
_cell.length_c   1.000
_cell.angle_alpha   90.00
_cell.angle_beta   90.00
_cell.angle_gamma   90.00
#
_symmetry.space_group_name_H-M   'P 1'
#
loop_
_entity.id
_entity.type
_entity.pdbx_description
1 polymer ?
#
loop_
_entity_poly.entity_id
_entity_poly.type
_entity_poly.pdbx_seq_one_letter_code
_entity_poly.pdbx_strand_id
1 'polypeptide(L)'
;MTRTFSNLVLLAMLVAACAGPNTSAPVAEQTTEPTSISTEPAFTLEPTDMPDPTIVATDIPVATVVPTEVPDPTAAPTPTEILFALFDGMPQGRTNEGFAFLGNPDAPVTVTDYSDFL
;
A
#
# COMPACT_ATOMS: atom_id res chain seq x y z
N MET A 1 48.88 19.78 33.81
CA MET A 1 48.85 19.65 32.34
C MET A 1 48.28 18.31 31.84
N THR A 2 48.00 17.33 32.70
CA THR A 2 47.52 15.98 32.30
C THR A 2 46.01 15.86 32.09
N ARG A 3 45.19 16.68 32.76
CA ARG A 3 43.71 16.63 32.66
C ARG A 3 43.18 17.16 31.32
N THR A 4 43.78 18.23 30.79
CA THR A 4 43.38 18.82 29.51
C THR A 4 43.72 17.90 28.34
N PHE A 5 44.83 17.17 28.44
CA PHE A 5 45.24 16.19 27.43
C PHE A 5 44.30 14.98 27.40
N SER A 6 43.88 14.50 28.58
CA SER A 6 42.90 13.40 28.71
C SER A 6 41.56 13.73 28.05
N ASN A 7 41.04 14.94 28.26
CA ASN A 7 39.77 15.36 27.66
C ASN A 7 39.85 15.53 26.14
N LEU A 8 41.01 15.96 25.64
CA LEU A 8 41.22 16.15 24.20
C LEU A 8 41.33 14.80 23.47
N VAL A 9 41.96 13.79 24.09
CA VAL A 9 42.02 12.42 23.55
C VAL A 9 40.63 11.77 23.56
N LEU A 10 39.83 11.98 24.60
CA LEU A 10 38.47 11.43 24.67
C LEU A 10 37.54 12.03 23.61
N LEU A 11 37.65 13.34 23.37
CA LEU A 11 36.88 14.02 22.33
C LEU A 11 37.28 13.57 20.91
N ALA A 12 38.57 13.35 20.66
CA ALA A 12 39.06 12.86 19.37
C ALA A 12 38.56 11.43 19.06
N MET A 13 38.50 10.55 20.08
CA MET A 13 37.94 9.20 19.94
C MET A 13 36.43 9.22 19.63
N LEU A 14 35.67 10.16 20.21
CA LEU A 14 34.22 10.24 19.97
C LEU A 14 33.89 10.68 18.53
N VAL A 15 34.71 11.56 17.94
CA VAL A 15 34.52 12.05 16.56
C VAL A 15 34.86 10.98 15.52
N ALA A 16 35.87 10.14 15.78
CA ALA A 16 36.27 9.06 14.87
C ALA A 16 35.21 7.94 14.78
N ALA A 17 34.40 7.72 15.81
CA ALA A 17 33.37 6.69 15.84
C ALA A 17 32.13 7.02 14.99
N CYS A 18 31.94 8.28 14.56
CA CYS A 18 30.83 8.67 13.68
C CYS A 18 31.16 8.64 12.19
N ALA A 19 32.42 8.40 11.81
CA ALA A 19 32.83 8.30 10.41
C ALA A 19 32.82 6.83 9.96
N GLY A 20 31.63 6.23 9.87
CA GLY A 20 31.46 4.93 9.21
C GLY A 20 31.81 5.03 7.71
N PRO A 21 32.43 4.01 7.10
CA PRO A 21 32.65 4.00 5.67
C PRO A 21 31.30 3.88 4.95
N ASN A 22 30.90 4.94 4.27
CA ASN A 22 29.81 4.90 3.30
C ASN A 22 30.27 4.07 2.08
N THR A 23 30.18 2.75 2.19
CA THR A 23 30.35 1.83 1.07
C THR A 23 29.08 1.83 0.24
N SER A 24 28.96 2.79 -0.67
CA SER A 24 27.98 2.72 -1.75
C SER A 24 28.44 1.66 -2.74
N ALA A 25 27.79 0.50 -2.73
CA ALA A 25 27.97 -0.52 -3.76
C ALA A 25 27.50 0.04 -5.12
N PRO A 26 28.19 -0.27 -6.23
CA PRO A 26 27.72 0.10 -7.55
C PRO A 26 26.44 -0.64 -7.91
N VAL A 27 25.49 0.12 -8.47
CA VAL A 27 24.24 -0.33 -9.08
C VAL A 27 24.55 -1.41 -10.12
N ALA A 28 24.05 -2.62 -9.89
CA ALA A 28 24.05 -3.66 -10.90
C ALA A 28 23.09 -3.25 -12.03
N GLU A 29 23.59 -3.38 -13.26
CA GLU A 29 22.93 -3.02 -14.50
C GLU A 29 21.58 -3.74 -14.66
N GLN A 30 20.56 -2.99 -15.03
CA GLN A 30 19.24 -3.49 -15.35
C GLN A 30 19.30 -4.18 -16.73
N THR A 31 19.37 -5.52 -16.71
CA THR A 31 19.16 -6.35 -17.88
C THR A 31 17.73 -6.17 -18.39
N THR A 32 17.58 -5.61 -19.58
CA THR A 32 16.32 -5.57 -20.33
C THR A 32 15.91 -6.99 -20.70
N GLU A 33 14.86 -7.51 -20.07
CA GLU A 33 14.19 -8.74 -20.50
C GLU A 33 13.25 -8.43 -21.66
N PRO A 34 13.27 -9.20 -22.77
CA PRO A 34 12.45 -8.92 -23.94
C PRO A 34 10.97 -9.19 -23.67
N THR A 35 10.13 -8.23 -24.06
CA THR A 35 8.66 -8.38 -24.13
C THR A 35 8.32 -9.57 -25.04
N SER A 36 7.90 -10.68 -24.43
CA SER A 36 7.27 -11.78 -25.17
C SER A 36 5.84 -11.37 -25.55
N ILE A 37 5.64 -11.06 -26.82
CA ILE A 37 4.31 -10.96 -27.44
C ILE A 37 3.74 -12.36 -27.62
N SER A 38 2.80 -12.75 -26.76
CA SER A 38 1.98 -13.93 -26.94
C SER A 38 0.99 -13.69 -28.08
N THR A 39 1.21 -14.38 -29.21
CA THR A 39 0.24 -14.41 -30.32
C THR A 39 -0.72 -15.56 -30.08
N GLU A 40 -1.90 -15.25 -29.55
CA GLU A 40 -2.99 -16.22 -29.41
C GLU A 40 -3.65 -16.49 -30.78
N PRO A 41 -3.99 -17.75 -31.12
CA PRO A 41 -4.69 -18.04 -32.37
C PRO A 41 -6.13 -17.50 -32.32
N ALA A 42 -6.54 -16.77 -33.35
CA ALA A 42 -7.92 -16.33 -33.51
C ALA A 42 -8.82 -17.53 -33.85
N PHE A 43 -9.65 -17.96 -32.90
CA PHE A 43 -10.76 -18.88 -33.16
C PHE A 43 -11.94 -18.10 -33.76
N THR A 44 -12.30 -18.42 -35.00
CA THR A 44 -13.56 -17.99 -35.61
C THR A 44 -14.60 -19.07 -35.35
N LEU A 45 -15.57 -18.79 -34.49
CA LEU A 45 -16.71 -19.68 -34.23
C LEU A 45 -17.79 -19.40 -35.28
N GLU A 46 -18.15 -20.39 -36.10
CA GLU A 46 -19.38 -20.32 -36.90
C GLU A 46 -20.60 -20.33 -35.97
N PRO A 47 -21.62 -19.47 -36.20
CA PRO A 47 -22.81 -19.45 -35.37
C PRO A 47 -23.65 -20.69 -35.64
N THR A 48 -23.72 -21.60 -34.67
CA THR A 48 -24.69 -22.70 -34.66
C THR A 48 -26.07 -22.12 -34.34
N ASP A 49 -27.03 -22.32 -35.24
CA ASP A 49 -28.42 -21.90 -35.07
C ASP A 49 -29.08 -22.71 -33.94
N MET A 50 -29.20 -22.09 -32.77
CA MET A 50 -29.80 -22.70 -31.58
C MET A 50 -31.26 -22.25 -31.50
N PRO A 51 -32.24 -23.17 -31.31
CA PRO A 51 -33.63 -22.80 -31.23
C PRO A 51 -33.87 -21.83 -30.06
N ASP A 52 -34.63 -20.78 -30.35
CA ASP A 52 -34.91 -19.71 -29.40
C ASP A 52 -35.72 -20.26 -28.21
N PRO A 53 -35.24 -20.12 -26.96
CA PRO A 53 -36.00 -20.58 -25.81
C PRO A 53 -37.25 -19.72 -25.62
N THR A 54 -38.42 -20.34 -25.75
CA THR A 54 -39.69 -19.68 -25.40
C THR A 54 -39.76 -19.45 -23.89
N ILE A 55 -39.45 -18.22 -23.45
CA ILE A 55 -39.57 -17.81 -22.04
C ILE A 55 -41.03 -17.48 -21.74
N VAL A 56 -41.67 -18.30 -20.90
CA VAL A 56 -42.97 -17.98 -20.31
C VAL A 56 -42.71 -17.06 -19.11
N ALA A 57 -43.17 -15.81 -19.20
CA ALA A 57 -43.06 -14.85 -18.12
C ALA A 57 -43.88 -15.34 -16.91
N THR A 58 -43.17 -15.63 -15.82
CA THR A 58 -43.77 -15.82 -14.50
C THR A 58 -43.70 -14.47 -13.79
N ASP A 59 -44.84 -13.89 -13.43
CA ASP A 59 -44.89 -12.64 -12.65
C ASP A 59 -44.35 -12.90 -11.24
N ILE A 60 -43.07 -12.54 -11.01
CA ILE A 60 -42.45 -12.55 -9.69
C ILE A 60 -42.80 -11.23 -9.00
N PRO A 61 -43.39 -11.22 -7.80
CA PRO A 61 -43.65 -9.99 -7.07
C PRO A 61 -42.32 -9.30 -6.75
N VAL A 62 -42.13 -8.09 -7.29
CA VAL A 62 -41.00 -7.23 -6.96
C VAL A 62 -41.20 -6.70 -5.55
N ALA A 63 -40.39 -7.17 -4.61
CA ALA A 63 -40.25 -6.52 -3.32
C ALA A 63 -39.44 -5.23 -3.51
N THR A 64 -40.11 -4.07 -3.52
CA THR A 64 -39.45 -2.77 -3.49
C THR A 64 -38.91 -2.52 -2.08
N VAL A 65 -37.68 -2.98 -1.82
CA VAL A 65 -36.89 -2.52 -0.67
C VAL A 65 -36.39 -1.12 -0.98
N VAL A 66 -37.06 -0.12 -0.43
CA VAL A 66 -36.54 1.25 -0.38
C VAL A 66 -35.47 1.28 0.71
N PRO A 67 -34.21 1.63 0.41
CA PRO A 67 -33.20 1.81 1.45
C PRO A 67 -33.64 2.97 2.37
N THR A 68 -33.92 2.66 3.63
CA THR A 68 -34.56 3.63 4.54
C THR A 68 -33.59 4.71 5.03
N GLU A 69 -32.29 4.47 5.15
CA GLU A 69 -31.33 5.49 5.61
C GLU A 69 -29.92 5.13 5.07
N VAL A 70 -29.15 6.12 4.62
CA VAL A 70 -27.70 5.96 4.41
C VAL A 70 -27.05 6.19 5.78
N PRO A 71 -26.26 5.24 6.31
CA PRO A 71 -25.61 5.43 7.60
C PRO A 71 -24.65 6.62 7.56
N ASP A 72 -24.58 7.37 8.67
CA ASP A 72 -23.61 8.44 8.82
C ASP A 72 -22.17 7.89 8.67
N PRO A 73 -21.26 8.66 8.05
CA PRO A 73 -19.87 8.24 7.90
C PRO A 73 -19.22 8.07 9.27
N THR A 74 -18.55 6.94 9.47
CA THR A 74 -17.72 6.71 10.66
C THR A 74 -16.45 7.57 10.57
N ALA A 75 -16.12 8.28 11.65
CA ALA A 75 -14.91 9.10 11.69
C ALA A 75 -13.65 8.24 11.55
N ALA A 76 -12.77 8.63 10.62
CA ALA A 76 -11.46 8.03 10.44
C ALA A 76 -10.45 8.56 11.48
N PRO A 77 -9.46 7.75 11.89
CA PRO A 77 -8.40 8.23 12.78
C PRO A 77 -7.50 9.26 12.06
N THR A 78 -7.09 10.31 12.77
CA THR A 78 -6.28 11.40 12.19
C THR A 78 -4.78 11.09 12.32
N PRO A 79 -4.02 11.06 11.22
CA PRO A 79 -2.56 10.89 11.26
C PRO A 79 -1.88 12.08 11.93
N THR A 80 -0.90 11.81 12.80
CA THR A 80 -0.26 12.85 13.63
C THR A 80 1.18 13.06 13.23
N GLU A 81 1.88 11.96 12.99
CA GLU A 81 3.20 11.98 12.43
C GLU A 81 3.13 11.19 11.14
N ILE A 82 3.08 11.91 10.01
CA ILE A 82 3.64 11.36 8.79
C ILE A 82 5.15 11.35 9.01
N LEU A 83 5.62 10.39 9.80
CA LEU A 83 7.01 9.99 9.74
C LEU A 83 7.12 9.37 8.35
N PHE A 84 7.40 10.21 7.34
CA PHE A 84 7.33 9.90 5.91
C PHE A 84 8.33 8.82 5.52
N ALA A 85 8.13 7.61 6.03
CA ALA A 85 8.59 6.40 5.40
C ALA A 85 7.56 6.12 4.29
N LEU A 86 8.06 5.97 3.08
CA LEU A 86 7.27 5.46 1.97
C LEU A 86 7.40 3.93 2.02
N PHE A 87 6.27 3.24 2.04
CA PHE A 87 6.22 1.81 1.77
C PHE A 87 5.58 1.62 0.41
N ASP A 88 6.34 1.07 -0.53
CA ASP A 88 5.90 0.89 -1.91
C ASP A 88 5.36 2.19 -2.55
N GLY A 89 6.02 3.32 -2.26
CA GLY A 89 5.59 4.64 -2.73
C GLY A 89 4.35 5.22 -2.04
N MET A 90 3.75 4.52 -1.07
CA MET A 90 2.64 5.01 -0.26
C MET A 90 3.11 5.56 1.08
N PRO A 91 2.54 6.69 1.56
CA PRO A 91 2.82 7.17 2.91
C PRO A 91 2.42 6.12 3.94
N GLN A 92 3.26 5.91 4.95
CA GLN A 92 2.91 5.13 6.13
C GLN A 92 3.33 5.86 7.39
N GLY A 93 2.75 5.48 8.53
CA GLY A 93 3.11 6.07 9.81
C GLY A 93 2.24 5.58 10.97
N ARG A 94 2.14 6.41 12.01
CA ARG A 94 1.26 6.15 13.16
C ARG A 94 0.34 7.34 13.47
N THR A 95 -0.84 7.03 14.01
CA THR A 95 -1.78 8.01 14.55
C THR A 95 -1.42 8.40 15.99
N ASN A 96 -2.07 9.42 16.54
CA ASN A 96 -1.94 9.86 17.94
C ASN A 96 -2.15 8.73 18.95
N GLU A 97 -3.06 7.83 18.63
CA GLU A 97 -3.46 6.70 19.45
C GLU A 97 -2.51 5.50 19.30
N GLY A 98 -1.52 5.60 18.41
CA GLY A 98 -0.50 4.59 18.18
C GLY A 98 -0.84 3.54 17.12
N PHE A 99 -1.98 3.67 16.42
CA PHE A 99 -2.35 2.79 15.31
C PHE A 99 -1.43 3.01 14.11
N ALA A 100 -1.08 1.93 13.41
CA ALA A 100 -0.39 2.03 12.14
C ALA A 100 -1.37 2.47 11.03
N PHE A 101 -0.89 3.27 10.07
CA PHE A 101 -1.64 3.58 8.86
C PHE A 101 -0.77 3.44 7.61
N LEU A 102 -1.40 3.15 6.49
CA LEU A 102 -0.81 3.08 5.16
C LEU A 102 -1.76 3.77 4.16
N GLY A 103 -1.23 4.65 3.32
CA GLY A 103 -1.97 5.38 2.29
C GLY A 103 -2.08 6.88 2.54
N ASN A 104 -2.93 7.54 1.75
CA ASN A 104 -3.17 8.98 1.83
C ASN A 104 -4.04 9.32 3.05
N PRO A 105 -3.59 10.20 3.98
CA PRO A 105 -4.40 10.66 5.12
C PRO A 105 -5.70 11.36 4.71
N ASP A 106 -5.73 11.98 3.53
CA ASP A 106 -6.87 12.73 2.99
C ASP A 106 -7.72 11.88 2.03
N ALA A 107 -7.58 10.55 2.04
CA ALA A 107 -8.37 9.67 1.20
C ALA A 107 -9.87 9.78 1.56
N PRO A 108 -10.78 9.76 0.57
CA PRO A 108 -12.23 9.85 0.83
C PRO A 108 -12.79 8.60 1.51
N VAL A 109 -12.02 7.51 1.52
CA VAL A 109 -12.38 6.22 2.11
C VAL A 109 -11.18 5.72 2.91
N THR A 110 -11.46 5.26 4.13
CA THR A 110 -10.49 4.63 5.01
C THR A 110 -10.96 3.23 5.37
N VAL A 111 -10.03 2.28 5.42
CA VAL A 111 -10.29 0.90 5.84
C VAL A 111 -9.56 0.66 7.16
N THR A 112 -10.31 0.20 8.17
CA THR A 112 -9.73 -0.22 9.45
C THR A 112 -9.69 -1.74 9.49
N ASP A 113 -8.49 -2.30 9.58
CA ASP A 113 -8.27 -3.74 9.70
C ASP A 113 -7.99 -4.14 11.15
N TYR A 114 -8.63 -5.21 11.61
CA TYR A 114 -8.45 -5.79 12.94
C TYR A 114 -7.89 -7.20 12.77
N SER A 115 -6.56 -7.32 12.92
CA SER A 115 -5.83 -8.58 12.76
C SER A 115 -5.19 -9.04 14.08
N ASP A 116 -5.19 -10.34 14.33
CA ASP A 116 -4.41 -11.00 15.38
C ASP A 116 -3.35 -11.89 14.73
N PHE A 117 -2.10 -11.81 15.20
CA PHE A 117 -0.94 -12.52 14.62
C PHE A 117 -0.45 -13.69 15.48
N LEU A 118 -1.19 -14.05 16.54
CA LEU A 118 -0.87 -15.14 17.46
C LEU A 118 -1.35 -16.53 17.02
#